data_AF-A0AAE4P0S0-F1
#
_entry.id   AF-A0AAE4P0S0-F1
#
_cell.length_a   1.000
_cell.length_b   1.000
_cell.length_c   1.000
_cell.angle_alpha   90.00
_cell.angle_beta   90.00
_cell.angle_gamma   90.00
#
_symmetry.space_group_name_H-M   'P 1'
#
loop_
_entity.id
_entity.type
_entity.pdbx_description
1 polymer ?
#
loop_
_entity_poly.entity_id
_entity_poly.type
_entity_poly.pdbx_seq_one_letter_code
_entity_poly.pdbx_strand_id
1 'polypeptide(L)'
;MKWEFTKTLKNINSIAQVEYEFGKELPKDYKDLIIEYNSGSPNPNTLDTKNKKGKAFGELLNFNLDEKDNILDNYSWIKDKLPSKVFPITVTPGGDYLCYDYRESSENPCIIYWDHEQNFNIVDGEIETLDTPHEYQKYSLDFVSNNMTELLAKLYDDIDEIDTSGFVTIWEDFLNEDELRELSDQDLADVNNRRSKEGLPPIVK
;
A
#
# COMPACT_ATOMS: atom_id res chain seq x y z
N MET A 1 -1.87 13.67 -14.53
CA MET A 1 -1.24 12.92 -13.44
C MET A 1 0.24 13.24 -13.45
N LYS A 2 0.84 13.51 -12.29
CA LYS A 2 2.29 13.74 -12.17
C LYS A 2 2.94 12.42 -11.75
N TRP A 3 4.16 12.17 -12.22
CA TRP A 3 4.98 11.04 -11.78
C TRP A 3 6.23 11.55 -11.09
N GLU A 4 6.60 10.89 -10.00
CA GLU A 4 7.72 11.25 -9.13
C GLU A 4 8.73 10.09 -9.06
N PHE A 5 9.97 10.40 -8.69
CA PHE A 5 11.06 9.41 -8.52
C PHE A 5 11.42 8.57 -9.76
N THR A 6 11.01 9.00 -10.94
CA THR A 6 11.26 8.28 -12.19
C THR A 6 12.74 8.18 -12.52
N LYS A 7 13.11 7.06 -13.15
CA LYS A 7 14.39 6.82 -13.79
C LYS A 7 14.20 6.70 -15.29
N THR A 8 15.18 7.13 -16.08
CA THR A 8 15.17 6.83 -17.51
C THR A 8 15.33 5.32 -17.73
N LEU A 9 14.46 4.74 -18.56
CA LEU A 9 14.64 3.38 -19.06
C LEU A 9 15.87 3.34 -19.99
N LYS A 10 16.90 2.60 -19.60
CA LYS A 10 18.18 2.55 -20.33
C LYS A 10 18.11 1.69 -21.59
N ASN A 11 17.31 0.63 -21.57
CA ASN A 11 17.21 -0.33 -22.67
C ASN A 11 15.76 -0.78 -22.86
N ILE A 12 15.15 -0.34 -23.96
CA ILE A 12 13.76 -0.70 -24.30
C ILE A 12 13.54 -2.22 -24.43
N ASN A 13 14.58 -2.98 -24.80
CA ASN A 13 14.48 -4.43 -24.95
C ASN A 13 14.35 -5.17 -23.61
N SER A 14 14.57 -4.51 -22.47
CA SER A 14 14.35 -5.15 -21.17
C SER A 14 12.89 -5.55 -20.96
N ILE A 15 11.94 -4.83 -21.55
CA ILE A 15 10.52 -5.19 -21.52
C ILE A 15 10.31 -6.58 -22.12
N ALA A 16 10.88 -6.84 -23.30
CA ALA A 16 10.79 -8.15 -23.96
C ALA A 16 11.52 -9.25 -23.15
N GLN A 17 12.61 -8.91 -22.45
CA GLN A 17 13.29 -9.86 -21.56
C GLN A 17 12.40 -10.23 -20.37
N VAL A 18 11.70 -9.26 -19.77
CA VAL A 18 10.75 -9.52 -18.68
C VAL A 18 9.57 -10.36 -19.17
N GLU A 19 8.99 -10.05 -20.33
CA GLU A 19 7.92 -10.85 -20.94
C GLU A 19 8.36 -12.30 -21.20
N TYR A 20 9.61 -12.50 -21.63
CA TYR A 20 10.21 -13.83 -21.80
C TYR A 20 10.33 -14.58 -20.47
N GLU A 21 10.87 -13.95 -19.43
CA GLU A 21 11.02 -14.56 -18.10
C GLU A 21 9.67 -14.87 -17.45
N PHE A 22 8.67 -14.03 -17.65
CA PHE A 22 7.31 -14.26 -17.15
C PHE A 22 6.56 -15.30 -18.00
N GLY A 23 6.98 -15.52 -19.25
CA GLY A 23 6.22 -16.30 -20.23
C GLY A 23 4.85 -15.70 -20.54
N LYS A 24 4.74 -14.36 -20.43
CA LYS A 24 3.51 -13.58 -20.61
C LYS A 24 3.81 -12.25 -21.28
N GLU A 25 2.93 -11.83 -22.18
CA GLU A 25 2.96 -10.46 -22.71
C GLU A 25 2.37 -9.50 -21.68
N LEU A 26 3.08 -8.40 -21.44
CA LEU A 26 2.61 -7.33 -20.57
C LEU A 26 1.59 -6.47 -21.33
N PRO A 27 0.52 -5.99 -20.65
CA PRO A 27 -0.44 -5.08 -21.26
C PRO A 27 0.22 -3.83 -21.85
N LYS A 28 -0.31 -3.36 -22.98
CA LYS A 28 0.24 -2.20 -23.69
C LYS A 28 0.26 -0.94 -22.82
N ASP A 29 -0.81 -0.70 -22.08
CA ASP A 29 -0.93 0.50 -21.22
C ASP A 29 0.11 0.51 -20.10
N TYR A 30 0.50 -0.64 -19.57
CA TYR A 30 1.62 -0.75 -18.63
C TYR A 30 2.98 -0.56 -19.29
N LYS A 31 3.21 -1.15 -20.47
CA LYS A 31 4.47 -0.96 -21.21
C LYS A 31 4.71 0.51 -21.53
N ASP A 32 3.68 1.24 -21.96
CA ASP A 32 3.77 2.68 -22.22
C ASP A 32 4.21 3.44 -20.95
N LEU A 33 3.69 3.09 -19.77
CA LEU A 33 4.12 3.69 -18.49
C LEU A 33 5.57 3.38 -18.15
N ILE A 34 6.04 2.14 -18.36
CA ILE A 34 7.44 1.79 -18.10
C ILE A 34 8.38 2.59 -19.01
N ILE A 35 8.00 2.82 -20.26
CA ILE A 35 8.81 3.60 -21.20
C ILE A 35 8.93 5.07 -20.74
N GLU A 36 7.84 5.64 -20.24
CA GLU A 36 7.78 7.06 -19.89
C GLU A 36 8.22 7.35 -18.44
N TYR A 37 7.93 6.43 -17.51
CA TYR A 37 7.97 6.63 -16.07
C TYR A 37 8.57 5.44 -15.30
N ASN A 38 9.53 4.71 -15.88
CA ASN A 38 10.23 3.62 -15.18
C ASN A 38 10.66 4.01 -13.74
N SER A 39 10.48 3.13 -12.75
CA SER A 39 10.69 3.45 -11.31
C SER A 39 9.85 4.60 -10.76
N GLY A 40 8.80 5.01 -11.46
CA GLY A 40 7.96 6.13 -11.08
C GLY A 40 6.88 5.75 -10.09
N SER A 41 6.50 6.71 -9.25
CA SER A 41 5.28 6.68 -8.44
C SER A 41 4.31 7.76 -8.91
N PRO A 42 3.02 7.44 -9.12
CA PRO A 42 2.04 8.44 -9.53
C PRO A 42 1.67 9.34 -8.35
N ASN A 43 1.26 10.57 -8.67
CA ASN A 43 0.56 11.46 -7.76
C ASN A 43 -0.76 11.90 -8.46
N PRO A 44 -1.93 11.56 -7.90
CA PRO A 44 -2.19 10.84 -6.63
C PRO A 44 -1.69 9.37 -6.60
N ASN A 45 -1.48 8.82 -5.39
CA ASN A 45 -0.89 7.48 -5.17
C ASN A 45 -1.81 6.52 -4.38
N THR A 46 -3.01 6.93 -3.96
CA THR A 46 -3.88 6.11 -3.11
C THR A 46 -4.93 5.40 -3.95
N LEU A 47 -5.19 4.12 -3.64
CA LEU A 47 -6.18 3.27 -4.29
C LEU A 47 -7.03 2.51 -3.28
N ASP A 48 -8.22 2.13 -3.73
CA ASP A 48 -9.06 1.15 -3.06
C ASP A 48 -8.91 -0.22 -3.76
N THR A 49 -8.80 -1.27 -2.97
CA THR A 49 -9.02 -2.65 -3.39
C THR A 49 -10.51 -2.98 -3.26
N LYS A 50 -10.94 -4.17 -3.68
CA LYS A 50 -12.33 -4.60 -3.53
C LYS A 50 -12.78 -4.65 -2.06
N ASN A 51 -11.91 -5.03 -1.12
CA ASN A 51 -12.29 -5.19 0.29
C ASN A 51 -11.59 -4.21 1.25
N LYS A 52 -10.50 -3.55 0.85
CA LYS A 52 -9.72 -2.59 1.68
C LYS A 52 -9.59 -1.24 0.99
N LYS A 53 -9.55 -0.16 1.77
CA LYS A 53 -9.34 1.21 1.30
C LYS A 53 -7.96 1.75 1.66
N GLY A 54 -7.55 2.84 1.02
CA GLY A 54 -6.37 3.60 1.44
C GLY A 54 -5.06 2.84 1.23
N LYS A 55 -4.98 2.00 0.21
CA LYS A 55 -3.75 1.29 -0.14
C LYS A 55 -2.90 2.17 -1.06
N ALA A 56 -1.58 1.99 -1.00
CA ALA A 56 -0.68 2.69 -1.90
C ALA A 56 -0.60 1.96 -3.25
N PHE A 57 -0.60 2.70 -4.35
CA PHE A 57 -0.18 2.18 -5.66
C PHE A 57 1.31 1.79 -5.64
N GLY A 58 2.15 2.63 -5.03
CA GLY A 58 3.57 2.36 -4.82
C GLY A 58 4.46 2.86 -5.96
N GLU A 59 5.65 2.26 -6.09
CA GLU A 59 6.59 2.52 -7.18
C GLU A 59 6.44 1.46 -8.26
N LEU A 60 6.42 1.85 -9.54
CA LEU A 60 6.58 0.93 -10.67
C LEU A 60 7.90 0.18 -10.55
N LEU A 61 7.88 -1.16 -10.66
CA LEU A 61 9.12 -1.92 -10.61
C LEU A 61 10.07 -1.55 -11.75
N ASN A 62 11.36 -1.48 -11.43
CA ASN A 62 12.39 -0.98 -12.34
C ASN A 62 12.74 -1.98 -13.46
N PHE A 63 12.72 -1.54 -14.71
CA PHE A 63 13.09 -2.31 -15.90
C PHE A 63 14.55 -2.12 -16.34
N ASN A 64 15.36 -1.38 -15.59
CA ASN A 64 16.81 -1.38 -15.77
C ASN A 64 17.40 -2.63 -15.10
N LEU A 65 17.45 -3.74 -15.85
CA LEU A 65 17.84 -5.07 -15.34
C LEU A 65 19.32 -5.19 -14.94
N ASP A 66 20.13 -4.16 -15.21
CA ASP A 66 21.50 -4.02 -14.72
C ASP A 66 21.57 -3.41 -13.30
N GLU A 67 20.46 -2.89 -12.79
CA GLU A 67 20.35 -2.31 -11.45
C GLU A 67 19.81 -3.33 -10.45
N LYS A 68 20.15 -3.13 -9.17
CA LYS A 68 19.56 -3.88 -8.07
C LYS A 68 18.08 -3.54 -7.92
N ASP A 69 17.35 -4.48 -7.32
CA ASP A 69 15.95 -4.32 -6.97
C ASP A 69 15.10 -4.04 -8.23
N ASN A 70 15.53 -4.58 -9.37
CA ASN A 70 14.77 -4.54 -10.61
C ASN A 70 13.58 -5.51 -10.55
N ILE A 71 12.69 -5.46 -11.55
CA ILE A 71 11.48 -6.28 -11.59
C ILE A 71 11.76 -7.79 -11.50
N LEU A 72 12.85 -8.28 -12.11
CA LEU A 72 13.22 -9.70 -12.05
C LEU A 72 13.79 -10.09 -10.68
N ASP A 73 14.56 -9.20 -10.06
CA ASP A 73 15.03 -9.39 -8.68
C ASP A 73 13.83 -9.51 -7.73
N ASN A 74 12.90 -8.54 -7.79
CA ASN A 74 11.68 -8.54 -6.97
C ASN A 74 10.86 -9.81 -7.20
N TYR A 75 10.62 -10.18 -8.47
CA TYR A 75 9.91 -11.41 -8.78
C TYR A 75 10.62 -12.64 -8.20
N SER A 76 11.95 -12.72 -8.29
CA SER A 76 12.72 -13.84 -7.76
C SER A 76 12.57 -14.02 -6.24
N TRP A 77 12.36 -12.93 -5.49
CA TRP A 77 12.21 -12.95 -4.04
C TRP A 77 10.82 -13.40 -3.57
N ILE A 78 9.79 -13.13 -4.39
CA ILE A 78 8.39 -13.36 -3.99
C ILE A 78 7.69 -14.45 -4.80
N LYS A 79 8.28 -14.97 -5.88
CA LYS A 79 7.65 -15.94 -6.79
C LYS A 79 7.09 -17.19 -6.08
N ASP A 80 7.77 -17.67 -5.03
CA ASP A 80 7.35 -18.87 -4.28
C ASP A 80 6.21 -18.57 -3.29
N LYS A 81 5.88 -17.29 -3.10
CA LYS A 81 4.80 -16.78 -2.25
C LYS A 81 3.58 -16.30 -3.05
N LEU A 82 3.67 -16.29 -4.38
CA LEU A 82 2.58 -15.91 -5.27
C LEU A 82 1.95 -17.16 -5.90
N PRO A 83 0.68 -17.11 -6.32
CA PRO A 83 0.13 -18.13 -7.21
C PRO A 83 0.90 -18.20 -8.52
N SER A 84 0.83 -19.35 -9.19
CA SER A 84 1.33 -19.46 -10.56
C SER A 84 0.62 -18.46 -11.47
N LYS A 85 1.35 -17.87 -12.42
CA LYS A 85 0.87 -16.88 -13.40
C LYS A 85 0.43 -15.53 -12.79
N VAL A 86 0.89 -15.22 -11.58
CA VAL A 86 0.77 -13.90 -10.97
C VAL A 86 2.15 -13.25 -10.93
N PHE A 87 2.25 -12.01 -11.41
CA PHE A 87 3.53 -11.33 -11.58
C PHE A 87 3.47 -9.90 -11.01
N PRO A 88 4.47 -9.47 -10.24
CA PRO A 88 4.47 -8.15 -9.62
C PRO A 88 4.71 -7.05 -10.65
N ILE A 89 4.11 -5.88 -10.40
CA ILE A 89 4.22 -4.68 -11.25
C ILE A 89 4.61 -3.42 -10.48
N THR A 90 4.25 -3.34 -9.20
CA THR A 90 4.64 -2.25 -8.30
C THR A 90 5.06 -2.81 -6.95
N VAL A 91 5.82 -2.04 -6.19
CA VAL A 91 6.12 -2.31 -4.79
C VAL A 91 5.70 -1.10 -3.94
N THR A 92 5.01 -1.36 -2.84
CA THR A 92 4.65 -0.31 -1.87
C THR A 92 5.74 -0.19 -0.80
N PRO A 93 5.84 0.95 -0.09
CA PRO A 93 6.76 1.10 1.03
C PRO A 93 6.57 0.05 2.15
N GLY A 94 5.36 -0.53 2.27
CA GLY A 94 5.05 -1.60 3.22
C GLY A 94 5.50 -2.99 2.78
N GLY A 95 6.11 -3.13 1.61
CA GLY A 95 6.54 -4.43 1.05
C GLY A 95 5.43 -5.22 0.35
N ASP A 96 4.26 -4.61 0.16
CA ASP A 96 3.15 -5.18 -0.60
C ASP A 96 3.31 -4.88 -2.10
N TYR A 97 2.59 -5.62 -2.95
CA TYR A 97 2.72 -5.48 -4.41
C TYR A 97 1.35 -5.36 -5.07
N LEU A 98 1.26 -4.52 -6.10
CA LEU A 98 0.29 -4.77 -7.16
C LEU A 98 0.87 -5.81 -8.11
N CYS A 99 0.02 -6.71 -8.58
CA CYS A 99 0.38 -7.79 -9.48
C CYS A 99 -0.61 -7.89 -10.64
N TYR A 100 -0.13 -8.31 -11.81
CA TYR A 100 -1.00 -8.84 -12.86
C TYR A 100 -1.36 -10.28 -12.59
N ASP A 101 -2.65 -10.61 -12.72
CA ASP A 101 -3.19 -11.94 -12.57
C ASP A 101 -3.63 -12.51 -13.93
N TYR A 102 -2.86 -13.48 -14.44
CA TYR A 102 -3.14 -14.17 -15.70
C TYR A 102 -3.80 -15.54 -15.51
N ARG A 103 -4.33 -15.86 -14.32
CA ARG A 103 -4.93 -17.17 -14.05
C ARG A 103 -6.19 -17.40 -14.87
N GLU A 104 -7.03 -16.37 -15.00
CA GLU A 104 -8.31 -16.43 -15.73
C GLU A 104 -8.19 -15.98 -17.20
N SER A 105 -7.23 -15.12 -17.53
CA SER A 105 -7.08 -14.53 -18.86
C SER A 105 -5.61 -14.33 -19.21
N SER A 106 -5.17 -14.88 -20.34
CA SER A 106 -3.78 -14.74 -20.81
C SER A 106 -3.53 -13.42 -21.54
N GLU A 107 -4.56 -12.80 -22.09
CA GLU A 107 -4.46 -11.59 -22.94
C GLU A 107 -4.88 -10.33 -22.18
N ASN A 108 -5.80 -10.46 -21.23
CA ASN A 108 -6.37 -9.36 -20.47
C ASN A 108 -6.29 -9.67 -18.97
N PRO A 109 -5.08 -9.65 -18.38
CA PRO A 109 -4.91 -9.88 -16.94
C PRO A 109 -5.54 -8.74 -16.15
N CYS A 110 -6.19 -9.07 -15.04
CA CYS A 110 -6.60 -8.04 -14.07
C CYS A 110 -5.43 -7.66 -13.16
N ILE A 111 -5.60 -6.58 -12.40
CA ILE A 111 -4.67 -6.14 -11.37
C ILE A 111 -5.23 -6.52 -10.01
N ILE A 112 -4.39 -7.18 -9.22
CA ILE A 112 -4.68 -7.56 -7.84
C ILE A 112 -3.63 -6.96 -6.91
N TYR A 113 -4.01 -6.75 -5.66
CA TYR A 113 -3.13 -6.41 -4.55
C TYR A 113 -2.71 -7.70 -3.85
N TRP A 114 -1.42 -7.88 -3.66
CA TRP A 114 -0.83 -8.92 -2.82
C TRP A 114 -0.33 -8.29 -1.53
N ASP A 115 -0.99 -8.65 -0.44
CA ASP A 115 -0.59 -8.28 0.92
C ASP A 115 0.49 -9.25 1.39
N HIS A 116 1.69 -8.74 1.65
CA HIS A 116 2.84 -9.59 2.00
C HIS A 116 2.65 -10.24 3.38
N GLU A 117 1.82 -9.63 4.24
CA GLU A 117 1.52 -10.13 5.56
C GLU A 117 0.66 -11.39 5.43
N GLN A 118 1.27 -12.53 5.77
CA GLN A 118 0.56 -13.80 5.75
C GLN A 118 -0.46 -13.86 6.88
N ASN A 119 -1.66 -14.33 6.56
CA ASN A 119 -2.67 -14.64 7.57
C ASN A 119 -2.32 -15.96 8.25
N PHE A 120 -1.48 -15.91 9.28
CA PHE A 120 -1.34 -17.00 10.22
C PHE A 120 -2.04 -16.67 11.53
N ASN A 121 -2.69 -17.66 12.12
CA ASN A 121 -3.16 -17.56 13.49
C ASN A 121 -2.08 -18.12 14.42
N ILE A 122 -1.96 -17.54 15.61
CA ILE A 122 -1.22 -18.17 16.70
C ILE A 122 -2.26 -18.74 17.65
N VAL A 123 -2.35 -20.06 17.72
CA VAL A 123 -3.23 -20.78 18.65
C VAL A 123 -2.34 -21.60 19.57
N ASP A 124 -2.43 -21.35 20.88
CA ASP A 124 -1.62 -22.00 21.92
C ASP A 124 -0.09 -21.95 21.69
N GLY A 125 0.40 -20.87 21.06
CA GLY A 125 1.82 -20.66 20.80
C GLY A 125 2.33 -21.33 19.52
N GLU A 126 1.45 -22.00 18.76
CA GLU A 126 1.76 -22.62 17.48
C GLU A 126 1.19 -21.80 16.32
N ILE A 127 1.93 -21.75 15.21
CA ILE A 127 1.46 -21.13 13.97
C ILE A 127 0.46 -22.07 13.31
N GLU A 128 -0.82 -21.71 13.36
CA GLU A 128 -1.88 -22.38 12.62
C GLU A 128 -1.99 -21.68 11.25
N THR A 129 -1.39 -22.29 10.23
CA THR A 129 -1.68 -21.91 8.84
C THR A 129 -3.14 -22.28 8.58
N LEU A 130 -4.01 -21.30 8.37
CA LEU A 130 -5.41 -21.56 8.04
C LEU A 130 -5.44 -22.44 6.78
N ASP A 131 -5.94 -23.67 6.91
CA ASP A 131 -6.23 -24.54 5.77
C ASP A 131 -7.45 -23.98 5.03
N THR A 132 -7.23 -22.87 4.31
CA THR A 132 -8.31 -22.16 3.63
C THR A 132 -8.64 -22.86 2.33
N PRO A 133 -9.91 -23.17 2.04
CA PRO A 133 -10.31 -23.81 0.79
C PRO A 133 -10.17 -22.88 -0.43
N HIS A 134 -9.80 -21.61 -0.24
CA HIS A 134 -9.76 -20.60 -1.29
C HIS A 134 -8.36 -20.02 -1.45
N GLU A 135 -7.78 -20.22 -2.63
CA GLU A 135 -6.42 -19.81 -2.98
C GLU A 135 -6.14 -18.31 -2.72
N TYR A 136 -7.14 -17.44 -2.89
CA TYR A 136 -7.02 -16.01 -2.61
C TYR A 136 -6.75 -15.69 -1.14
N GLN A 137 -7.28 -16.47 -0.20
CA GLN A 137 -7.04 -16.27 1.24
C GLN A 137 -5.66 -16.80 1.63
N LYS A 138 -5.25 -17.92 1.05
CA LYS A 138 -3.91 -18.48 1.21
C LYS A 138 -2.81 -17.49 0.81
N TYR A 139 -3.03 -16.74 -0.27
CA TYR A 139 -2.06 -15.78 -0.78
C TYR A 139 -2.40 -14.32 -0.46
N SER A 140 -3.39 -14.03 0.38
CA SER A 140 -3.80 -12.65 0.73
C SER A 140 -3.99 -11.72 -0.48
N LEU A 141 -4.72 -12.17 -1.50
CA LEU A 141 -4.93 -11.45 -2.76
C LEU A 141 -6.27 -10.72 -2.78
N ASP A 142 -6.29 -9.47 -3.25
CA ASP A 142 -7.51 -8.70 -3.42
C ASP A 142 -7.60 -8.02 -4.79
N PHE A 143 -8.79 -7.96 -5.39
CA PHE A 143 -8.99 -7.34 -6.70
C PHE A 143 -8.84 -5.82 -6.62
N VAL A 144 -8.24 -5.21 -7.64
CA VAL A 144 -8.07 -3.75 -7.74
C VAL A 144 -8.75 -3.19 -9.00
N SER A 145 -8.37 -3.67 -10.17
CA SER A 145 -8.82 -3.10 -11.44
C SER A 145 -8.69 -4.09 -12.60
N ASN A 146 -9.40 -3.86 -13.71
CA ASN A 146 -9.29 -4.71 -14.89
C ASN A 146 -8.07 -4.40 -15.76
N ASN A 147 -7.55 -3.18 -15.70
CA ASN A 147 -6.39 -2.73 -16.44
C ASN A 147 -5.75 -1.50 -15.75
N MET A 148 -4.57 -1.11 -16.23
CA MET A 148 -3.78 -0.04 -15.63
C MET A 148 -4.44 1.33 -15.89
N THR A 149 -5.02 1.52 -17.07
CA THR A 149 -5.75 2.75 -17.42
C THR A 149 -6.89 3.03 -16.43
N GLU A 150 -7.71 2.02 -16.13
CA GLU A 150 -8.79 2.11 -15.13
C GLU A 150 -8.26 2.31 -13.71
N LEU A 151 -7.11 1.72 -13.37
CA LEU A 151 -6.50 1.89 -12.06
C LEU A 151 -6.06 3.34 -11.86
N LEU A 152 -5.28 3.88 -12.81
CA LEU A 152 -4.80 5.26 -12.74
C LEU A 152 -5.95 6.27 -12.66
N ALA A 153 -7.07 6.02 -13.36
CA ALA A 153 -8.24 6.87 -13.31
C ALA A 153 -8.97 6.89 -11.95
N LYS A 154 -8.73 5.89 -11.10
CA LYS A 154 -9.34 5.75 -9.76
C LYS A 154 -8.42 6.19 -8.62
N LEU A 155 -7.16 6.55 -8.91
CA LEU A 155 -6.24 7.03 -7.88
C LEU A 155 -6.75 8.35 -7.30
N TYR A 156 -6.62 8.50 -5.99
CA TYR A 156 -7.03 9.70 -5.26
C TYR A 156 -5.91 10.10 -4.28
N ASP A 157 -5.85 11.38 -3.93
CA ASP A 157 -4.94 11.83 -2.89
C ASP A 157 -5.46 11.28 -1.57
N ASP A 158 -4.59 10.68 -0.76
CA ASP A 158 -4.99 10.33 0.60
C ASP A 158 -5.50 11.61 1.25
N ILE A 159 -6.77 11.60 1.66
CA ILE A 159 -7.40 12.78 2.23
C ILE A 159 -6.88 12.89 3.66
N ASP A 160 -5.62 13.29 3.81
CA ASP A 160 -5.11 13.84 5.07
C ASP A 160 -5.52 15.31 5.19
N GLU A 161 -6.82 15.54 5.07
CA GLU A 161 -7.55 16.43 5.98
C GLU A 161 -8.79 15.63 6.40
N ILE A 162 -8.64 14.77 7.41
CA ILE A 162 -9.66 14.85 8.45
C ILE A 162 -9.65 16.31 8.85
N ASP A 163 -10.75 17.00 8.61
CA ASP A 163 -11.01 18.29 9.20
C ASP A 163 -10.99 18.11 10.73
N THR A 164 -9.80 18.17 11.33
CA THR A 164 -9.62 18.17 12.78
C THR A 164 -10.06 19.50 13.37
N SER A 165 -10.62 20.44 12.59
CA SER A 165 -11.24 21.64 13.16
C SER A 165 -12.40 21.31 14.11
N GLY A 166 -12.89 20.07 14.10
CA GLY A 166 -13.89 19.57 15.04
C GLY A 166 -13.43 18.56 16.11
N PHE A 167 -12.31 17.85 15.93
CA PHE A 167 -11.86 16.82 16.88
C PHE A 167 -10.35 16.88 17.07
N VAL A 168 -9.94 17.51 18.17
CA VAL A 168 -8.61 17.34 18.75
C VAL A 168 -8.74 16.19 19.74
N THR A 169 -8.13 15.03 19.47
CA THR A 169 -7.92 14.04 20.52
C THR A 169 -6.83 14.59 21.43
N ILE A 170 -7.21 15.13 22.59
CA ILE A 170 -6.27 15.65 23.57
C ILE A 170 -5.87 14.46 24.45
N TRP A 171 -4.57 14.22 24.61
CA TRP A 171 -4.06 13.09 25.41
C TRP A 171 -4.54 13.11 26.87
N GLU A 172 -4.98 14.27 27.36
CA GLU A 172 -5.57 14.49 28.68
C GLU A 172 -6.96 13.86 28.83
N ASP A 173 -7.69 13.61 27.74
CA ASP A 173 -9.01 12.95 27.78
C ASP A 173 -8.89 11.47 28.20
N PHE A 174 -7.67 10.92 28.17
CA PHE A 174 -7.35 9.58 28.66
C PHE A 174 -6.94 9.56 30.13
N LEU A 175 -6.89 10.71 30.81
CA LEU A 175 -6.53 10.85 32.22
C LEU A 175 -7.75 11.20 33.07
N ASN A 176 -7.81 10.67 34.28
CA ASN A 176 -8.79 11.07 35.28
C ASN A 176 -8.33 12.32 36.07
N GLU A 177 -9.21 12.94 36.88
CA GLU A 177 -8.87 14.18 37.59
C GLU A 177 -7.69 14.05 38.56
N ASP A 178 -7.46 12.88 39.17
CA ASP A 178 -6.32 12.67 40.06
C ASP A 178 -5.02 12.60 39.25
N GLU A 179 -5.03 11.95 38.09
CA GLU A 179 -3.89 11.90 37.17
C GLU A 179 -3.56 13.29 36.59
N LEU A 180 -4.59 14.10 36.31
CA LEU A 180 -4.41 15.47 35.84
C LEU A 180 -3.78 16.38 36.92
N ARG A 181 -4.02 16.13 38.21
CA ARG A 181 -3.37 16.90 39.31
C ARG A 181 -1.88 16.65 39.39
N GLU A 182 -1.41 15.48 38.97
CA GLU A 182 0.02 15.13 39.00
C GLU A 182 0.83 15.77 37.86
N LEU A 183 0.17 16.49 36.94
CA LEU A 183 0.83 17.19 35.84
C LEU A 183 1.76 18.32 36.33
N SER A 184 2.69 18.71 35.45
CA SER A 184 3.50 19.89 35.68
C SER A 184 2.61 21.14 35.78
N ASP A 185 3.07 22.19 36.47
CA ASP A 185 2.28 23.42 36.61
C ASP A 185 1.97 24.06 35.25
N GLN A 186 2.86 23.89 34.27
CA GLN A 186 2.67 24.37 32.90
C GLN A 186 1.59 23.57 32.16
N ASP A 187 1.66 22.24 32.22
CA ASP A 187 0.68 21.38 31.55
C ASP A 187 -0.71 21.54 32.18
N LEU A 188 -0.77 21.62 33.52
CA LEU A 188 -2.02 21.85 34.26
C LEU A 188 -2.65 23.21 33.92
N ALA A 189 -1.84 24.25 33.68
CA ALA A 189 -2.33 25.54 33.21
C ALA A 189 -2.97 25.45 31.82
N ASP A 190 -2.35 24.67 30.92
CA ASP A 190 -2.86 24.46 29.57
C ASP A 190 -4.16 23.62 29.55
N VAL A 191 -4.24 22.59 30.40
CA VAL A 191 -5.47 21.81 30.65
C VAL A 191 -6.59 22.72 31.13
N ASN A 192 -6.31 23.56 32.14
CA ASN A 192 -7.29 24.47 32.73
C ASN A 192 -7.76 25.55 31.75
N ASN A 193 -6.88 26.04 30.88
CA ASN A 193 -7.23 26.96 29.80
C ASN A 193 -8.22 26.33 28.81
N ARG A 194 -8.09 25.03 28.52
CA ARG A 194 -9.05 24.30 27.67
C ARG A 194 -10.37 24.04 28.38
N ARG A 195 -10.34 23.50 29.60
CA ARG A 195 -11.53 23.30 30.46
C ARG A 195 -12.36 24.57 30.61
N SER A 196 -11.70 25.72 30.77
CA SER A 196 -12.39 27.01 30.87
C SER A 196 -13.15 27.39 29.60
N LYS A 197 -12.66 27.03 28.41
CA LYS A 197 -13.36 27.28 27.14
C LYS A 197 -14.60 26.39 26.98
N GLU A 198 -14.60 25.24 27.64
CA GLU A 198 -15.71 24.27 27.67
C GLU A 198 -16.68 24.50 28.85
N GLY A 199 -16.40 25.51 29.70
CA GLY A 199 -17.22 25.82 30.87
C GLY A 199 -17.03 24.88 32.07
N LEU A 200 -15.96 24.07 32.07
CA LEU A 200 -15.59 23.18 33.16
C LEU A 200 -14.75 23.91 34.23
N PRO A 201 -14.87 23.53 35.52
CA PRO A 201 -14.05 24.11 36.58
C PRO A 201 -12.57 23.70 36.42
N PRO A 202 -11.63 24.56 36.86
CA PRO A 202 -10.21 24.25 36.81
C PRO A 202 -9.87 23.15 37.81
N ILE A 203 -8.91 22.30 37.41
CA ILE A 203 -8.27 21.30 38.26
C ILE A 203 -7.19 21.99 39.08
N VAL A 204 -7.23 21.79 40.39
CA VAL A 204 -6.28 22.33 41.36
C VAL A 204 -5.56 21.17 42.03
N LYS A 205 -4.26 21.32 42.24
CA LYS A 205 -3.43 20.41 43.05
C LYS A 205 -3.88 20.39 44.51
#